data_AF-A0A538STK0-F1
#
_entry.id   AF-A0A538STK0-F1
#
_cell.length_a   1.000
_cell.length_b   1.000
_cell.length_c   1.000
_cell.angle_alpha   90.00
_cell.angle_beta   90.00
_cell.angle_gamma   90.00
#
_symmetry.space_group_name_H-M   'P 1'
#
loop_
_entity.id
_entity.type
_entity.pdbx_description
1 polymer ?
#
loop_
_entity_poly.entity_id
_entity_poly.type
_entity_poly.pdbx_seq_one_letter_code
_entity_poly.pdbx_strand_id
1 'polypeptide(L)'
;MDRAGHAADRRCRAPACERPGAGRNPGGRERRGRVRRRLSERATVSSSPTPLRIGPDEYARRIRALLSRGGLSNALPRRERDRWILYHAIARRVGPSERLSERDADGRIADFLLGPGYFLELDRVTLRRALVEGGFLDRDPAGHSYRRSERHRRRVEFTDAPGVEVVLGLAP
;
A
#
# COMPACT_ATOMS: atom_id res chain seq x y z
N MET A 1 64.81 -7.15 29.33
CA MET A 1 63.96 -8.34 29.16
C MET A 1 62.86 -7.93 28.19
N ASP A 2 63.18 -7.80 26.90
CA ASP A 2 63.22 -8.90 25.90
C ASP A 2 61.80 -9.45 25.67
N ARG A 3 61.25 -9.67 24.47
CA ARG A 3 61.63 -9.57 23.04
C ARG A 3 60.28 -9.81 22.31
N ALA A 4 59.90 -9.00 21.31
CA ALA A 4 60.06 -9.25 19.87
C ALA A 4 59.27 -10.42 19.25
N GLY A 5 58.56 -10.10 18.15
CA GLY A 5 57.95 -11.01 17.14
C GLY A 5 56.61 -10.43 16.63
N HIS A 6 56.49 -9.61 15.57
CA HIS A 6 56.81 -9.80 14.13
C HIS A 6 56.27 -11.14 13.58
N ALA A 7 55.53 -11.28 12.46
CA ALA A 7 55.24 -10.40 11.32
C ALA A 7 54.15 -11.01 10.39
N ALA A 8 53.67 -10.17 9.44
CA ALA A 8 53.15 -10.47 8.08
C ALA A 8 51.80 -11.24 7.95
N ASP A 9 50.92 -11.03 6.96
CA ASP A 9 51.02 -10.65 5.54
C ASP A 9 49.70 -9.95 5.13
N ARG A 10 49.69 -8.68 4.69
CA ARG A 10 49.62 -8.25 3.27
C ARG A 10 48.83 -9.20 2.34
N ARG A 11 47.74 -8.68 1.75
CA ARG A 11 47.59 -8.49 0.28
C ARG A 11 46.19 -7.97 -0.06
N CYS A 12 46.12 -6.65 -0.20
CA CYS A 12 45.25 -6.02 -1.17
C CYS A 12 45.75 -6.36 -2.58
N ARG A 13 44.86 -6.77 -3.50
CA ARG A 13 45.04 -6.50 -4.93
C ARG A 13 43.73 -6.69 -5.69
N ALA A 14 43.05 -5.58 -5.95
CA ALA A 14 42.10 -5.48 -7.05
C ALA A 14 42.89 -5.28 -8.37
N PRO A 15 42.41 -5.85 -9.48
CA PRO A 15 42.59 -5.27 -10.81
C PRO A 15 41.22 -4.80 -11.32
N ALA A 16 41.05 -3.50 -11.53
CA ALA A 16 41.37 -2.79 -12.77
C ALA A 16 40.28 -2.99 -13.83
N CYS A 17 39.46 -1.95 -13.98
CA CYS A 17 38.54 -1.73 -15.07
C CYS A 17 39.33 -1.49 -16.37
N GLU A 18 39.13 -2.33 -17.39
CA GLU A 18 39.56 -2.02 -18.76
C GLU A 18 38.42 -2.34 -19.75
N ARG A 19 37.92 -1.28 -20.41
CA ARG A 19 37.40 -1.26 -21.79
C ARG A 19 38.41 -0.39 -22.57
N PRO A 20 38.51 -0.38 -23.92
CA PRO A 20 37.62 -0.94 -24.95
C PRO A 20 38.36 -1.66 -26.12
N GLY A 21 37.62 -2.29 -27.03
CA GLY A 21 38.20 -2.84 -28.26
C GLY A 21 37.15 -3.14 -29.32
N ALA A 22 37.23 -2.39 -30.42
CA ALA A 22 36.37 -2.50 -31.60
C ALA A 22 36.71 -3.73 -32.44
N GLY A 23 35.69 -4.44 -32.92
CA GLY A 23 35.81 -5.50 -33.93
C GLY A 23 34.76 -5.31 -35.03
N ARG A 24 35.21 -4.98 -36.24
CA ARG A 24 34.42 -4.99 -37.49
C ARG A 24 34.35 -6.44 -38.00
N ASN A 25 33.21 -6.88 -38.54
CA ASN A 25 33.04 -7.04 -39.99
C ASN A 25 31.61 -7.48 -40.41
N PRO A 26 31.24 -7.25 -41.68
CA PRO A 26 29.90 -7.31 -42.24
C PRO A 26 29.60 -8.66 -42.92
N GLY A 27 28.32 -8.91 -43.20
CA GLY A 27 27.93 -9.93 -44.18
C GLY A 27 26.68 -10.69 -43.78
N GLY A 28 25.54 -10.30 -44.33
CA GLY A 28 24.28 -11.03 -44.16
C GLY A 28 23.15 -10.42 -44.96
N ARG A 29 23.05 -10.79 -46.24
CA ARG A 29 21.92 -10.50 -47.12
C ARG A 29 20.69 -11.31 -46.70
N GLU A 30 19.62 -10.65 -46.27
CA GLU A 30 18.24 -11.20 -46.34
C GLU A 30 17.28 -10.06 -46.69
N ARG A 31 16.88 -9.94 -47.97
CA ARG A 31 15.63 -10.44 -48.56
C ARG A 31 14.35 -9.82 -47.98
N ARG A 32 13.80 -8.92 -48.81
CA ARG A 32 12.37 -8.61 -49.09
C ARG A 32 11.34 -9.27 -48.17
N GLY A 33 10.57 -8.44 -47.44
CA GLY A 33 9.38 -8.88 -46.73
C GLY A 33 8.50 -7.70 -46.32
N ARG A 34 7.46 -7.46 -47.12
CA ARG A 34 6.45 -6.40 -46.98
C ARG A 34 5.53 -6.71 -45.79
N VAL A 35 5.50 -5.88 -44.74
CA VAL A 35 4.33 -5.80 -43.84
C VAL A 35 4.04 -4.35 -43.46
N ARG A 36 2.94 -3.85 -44.01
CA ARG A 36 2.30 -2.60 -43.62
C ARG A 36 1.98 -2.65 -42.12
N ARG A 37 2.75 -1.96 -41.28
CA ARG A 37 2.29 -1.61 -39.93
C ARG A 37 1.16 -0.59 -40.09
N ARG A 38 -0.07 -1.09 -40.23
CA ARG A 38 -1.26 -0.33 -39.85
C ARG A 38 -1.05 0.06 -38.40
N LEU A 39 -0.80 1.34 -38.16
CA LEU A 39 -1.02 1.98 -36.88
C LEU A 39 -2.51 1.79 -36.59
N SER A 40 -2.86 0.68 -35.94
CA SER A 40 -4.12 0.58 -35.23
C SER A 40 -3.97 1.47 -34.02
N GLU A 41 -4.32 2.73 -34.21
CA GLU A 41 -4.87 3.59 -33.16
C GLU A 41 -6.13 2.91 -32.63
N ARG A 42 -5.93 1.84 -31.86
CA ARG A 42 -6.95 1.40 -30.92
C ARG A 42 -6.98 2.47 -29.86
N ALA A 43 -7.89 3.42 -30.05
CA ALA A 43 -8.45 4.19 -28.97
C ALA A 43 -8.86 3.18 -27.88
N THR A 44 -7.99 2.99 -26.89
CA THR A 44 -8.40 2.44 -25.60
C THR A 44 -9.31 3.52 -25.01
N VAL A 45 -10.59 3.41 -25.34
CA VAL A 45 -11.65 3.97 -24.53
C VAL A 45 -11.47 3.29 -23.18
N SER A 46 -10.70 3.92 -22.31
CA SER A 46 -10.55 3.49 -20.93
C SER A 46 -11.91 3.75 -20.30
N SER A 47 -12.79 2.76 -20.43
CA SER A 47 -13.99 2.65 -19.62
C SER A 47 -13.48 2.64 -18.18
N SER A 48 -13.44 3.83 -17.58
CA SER A 48 -13.02 3.98 -16.20
C SER A 48 -14.01 3.13 -15.41
N PRO A 49 -13.56 2.08 -14.70
CA PRO A 49 -14.48 1.25 -13.96
C PRO A 49 -15.26 2.15 -13.02
N THR A 50 -16.60 2.16 -13.15
CA THR A 50 -17.46 2.90 -12.25
C THR A 50 -17.11 2.47 -10.82
N PRO A 51 -16.78 3.41 -9.92
CA PRO A 51 -16.40 3.04 -8.57
C PRO A 51 -17.58 2.35 -7.88
N LEU A 52 -17.27 1.32 -7.09
CA LEU A 52 -18.27 0.66 -6.27
C LEU A 52 -18.82 1.65 -5.25
N ARG A 53 -20.15 1.86 -5.24
CA ARG A 53 -20.80 2.70 -4.23
C ARG A 53 -21.23 1.87 -3.03
N ILE A 54 -20.88 2.34 -1.84
CA ILE A 54 -21.29 1.75 -0.56
C ILE A 54 -22.14 2.78 0.17
N GLY A 55 -23.43 2.48 0.33
CA GLY A 55 -24.38 3.32 1.05
C GLY A 55 -24.27 3.16 2.58
N PRO A 56 -24.93 4.05 3.35
CA PRO A 56 -24.83 4.09 4.81
C PRO A 56 -25.31 2.79 5.48
N ASP A 57 -26.41 2.21 4.99
CA ASP A 57 -26.97 0.96 5.54
C ASP A 57 -26.06 -0.25 5.32
N GLU A 58 -25.48 -0.35 4.11
CA GLU A 58 -24.52 -1.41 3.81
C GLU A 58 -23.27 -1.25 4.67
N TYR A 59 -22.74 -0.03 4.76
CA TYR A 59 -21.58 0.27 5.60
C TYR A 59 -21.83 -0.12 7.06
N ALA A 60 -22.94 0.32 7.64
CA ALA A 60 -23.26 0.06 9.05
C ALA A 60 -23.43 -1.44 9.34
N ARG A 61 -24.19 -2.15 8.50
CA ARG A 61 -24.40 -3.59 8.62
C ARG A 61 -23.07 -4.36 8.54
N ARG A 62 -22.21 -3.99 7.59
CA ARG A 62 -20.91 -4.65 7.38
C ARG A 62 -19.93 -4.35 8.50
N ILE A 63 -19.84 -3.11 8.96
CA ILE A 63 -18.98 -2.75 10.10
C ILE A 63 -19.38 -3.51 11.36
N ARG A 64 -20.67 -3.61 11.67
CA ARG A 64 -21.13 -4.41 12.82
C ARG A 64 -20.71 -5.86 12.68
N ALA A 65 -20.87 -6.45 11.50
CA ALA A 65 -20.47 -7.85 11.26
C ALA A 65 -18.95 -8.06 11.39
N LEU A 66 -18.14 -7.14 10.87
CA LEU A 66 -16.67 -7.23 10.92
C LEU A 66 -16.10 -7.05 12.32
N LEU A 67 -16.73 -6.17 13.11
CA LEU A 67 -16.28 -5.80 14.46
C LEU A 67 -17.02 -6.58 15.57
N SER A 68 -17.85 -7.55 15.22
CA SER A 68 -18.47 -8.46 16.19
C SER A 68 -17.54 -9.63 16.53
N ARG A 69 -17.73 -10.19 17.73
CA ARG A 69 -17.01 -11.39 18.18
C ARG A 69 -17.15 -12.53 17.17
N GLY A 70 -16.02 -13.05 16.69
CA GLY A 70 -15.98 -14.12 15.68
C GLY A 70 -16.12 -13.66 14.22
N GLY A 71 -16.17 -12.34 13.97
CA GLY A 71 -16.28 -11.79 12.62
C GLY A 71 -15.02 -11.96 11.77
N LEU A 72 -13.84 -12.00 12.39
CA LEU A 72 -12.54 -12.13 11.73
C LEU A 72 -11.58 -12.98 12.58
N SER A 73 -10.71 -13.74 11.92
CA SER A 73 -9.69 -14.57 12.55
C SER A 73 -8.30 -14.09 12.15
N ASN A 74 -7.57 -13.41 13.05
CA ASN A 74 -6.17 -12.97 12.92
C ASN A 74 -5.76 -12.38 11.54
N ALA A 75 -6.71 -11.88 10.75
CA ALA A 75 -6.48 -11.59 9.35
C ALA A 75 -7.45 -10.55 8.83
N LEU A 76 -6.99 -9.84 7.80
CA LEU A 76 -7.81 -8.89 7.08
C LEU A 76 -9.01 -9.61 6.43
N PRO A 77 -10.16 -8.91 6.29
CA PRO A 77 -11.31 -9.46 5.58
C PRO A 77 -10.93 -10.01 4.21
N ARG A 78 -11.38 -11.23 3.88
CA ARG A 78 -11.09 -11.85 2.57
C ARG A 78 -11.79 -11.10 1.43
N ARG A 79 -12.97 -10.55 1.70
CA ARG A 79 -13.73 -9.75 0.73
C ARG A 79 -13.14 -8.36 0.64
N GLU A 80 -12.82 -7.95 -0.59
CA GLU A 80 -12.22 -6.63 -0.84
C GLU A 80 -13.12 -5.48 -0.36
N ARG A 81 -14.43 -5.60 -0.59
CA ARG A 81 -15.41 -4.64 -0.10
C ARG A 81 -15.36 -4.45 1.43
N ASP A 82 -15.25 -5.56 2.16
CA ASP A 82 -15.18 -5.54 3.62
C ASP A 82 -13.86 -4.92 4.10
N ARG A 83 -12.75 -5.14 3.38
CA ARG A 83 -11.48 -4.44 3.64
C ARG A 83 -11.62 -2.94 3.43
N TRP A 84 -12.23 -2.50 2.34
CA TRP A 84 -12.43 -1.08 2.07
C TRP A 84 -13.29 -0.42 3.14
N ILE A 85 -14.35 -1.10 3.59
CA ILE A 85 -15.21 -0.62 4.68
C ILE A 85 -14.40 -0.46 5.98
N LEU A 86 -13.59 -1.45 6.34
CA LEU A 86 -12.71 -1.38 7.50
C LEU A 86 -11.69 -0.23 7.37
N TYR A 87 -11.03 -0.12 6.22
CA TYR A 87 -10.03 0.92 5.97
C TYR A 87 -10.64 2.32 6.02
N HIS A 88 -11.85 2.48 5.48
CA HIS A 88 -12.58 3.73 5.54
C HIS A 88 -12.90 4.14 6.99
N ALA A 89 -13.36 3.19 7.81
CA ALA A 89 -13.64 3.43 9.22
C ALA A 89 -12.42 3.94 9.98
N ILE A 90 -11.25 3.33 9.75
CA ILE A 90 -10.00 3.72 10.42
C ILE A 90 -9.48 5.06 9.88
N ALA A 91 -9.46 5.24 8.56
CA ALA A 91 -8.92 6.45 7.93
C ALA A 91 -9.72 7.72 8.27
N ARG A 92 -11.01 7.59 8.62
CA ARG A 92 -11.83 8.72 9.08
C ARG A 92 -11.43 9.29 10.42
N ARG A 93 -10.67 8.55 11.23
CA ARG A 93 -10.06 9.04 12.47
C ARG A 93 -8.83 9.93 12.21
N VAL A 94 -8.43 10.09 10.95
CA VAL A 94 -7.42 11.04 10.51
C VAL A 94 -8.13 12.23 9.87
N GLY A 95 -7.83 13.44 10.37
CA GLY A 95 -8.39 14.67 9.81
C GLY A 95 -8.02 14.82 8.32
N PRO A 96 -8.88 15.47 7.51
CA PRO A 96 -8.66 15.58 6.06
C PRO A 96 -7.37 16.32 5.69
N SER A 97 -6.94 17.28 6.51
CA SER A 97 -5.72 18.07 6.32
C SER A 97 -4.60 17.67 7.27
N GLU A 98 -4.80 16.62 8.05
CA GLU A 98 -3.89 16.23 9.10
C GLU A 98 -2.70 15.43 8.56
N ARG A 99 -1.51 15.72 9.09
CA ARG A 99 -0.29 14.96 8.85
C ARG A 99 0.16 14.33 10.14
N LEU A 100 0.30 13.02 10.11
CA LEU A 100 0.71 12.20 11.24
C LEU A 100 2.15 11.77 11.04
N SER A 101 2.93 11.76 12.12
CA SER A 101 4.15 10.97 12.13
C SER A 101 3.82 9.47 12.05
N GLU A 102 4.81 8.63 11.78
CA GLU A 102 4.62 7.18 11.89
C GLU A 102 4.10 6.76 13.27
N ARG A 103 4.63 7.38 14.33
CA ARG A 103 4.24 7.10 15.70
C ARG A 103 2.77 7.46 15.96
N ASP A 104 2.30 8.60 15.46
CA ASP A 104 0.92 9.03 15.67
C ASP A 104 -0.06 8.18 14.84
N ALA A 105 0.34 7.79 13.61
CA ALA A 105 -0.44 6.87 12.80
C ALA A 105 -0.58 5.51 13.48
N ASP A 106 0.53 4.97 13.99
CA ASP A 106 0.53 3.71 14.75
C ASP A 106 -0.29 3.82 16.04
N GLY A 107 -0.25 4.97 16.73
CA GLY A 107 -1.06 5.25 17.91
C GLY A 107 -2.56 5.18 17.60
N ARG A 108 -3.02 5.86 16.55
CA ARG A 108 -4.45 5.83 16.17
C ARG A 108 -4.96 4.48 15.73
N ILE A 109 -4.10 3.73 15.03
CA ILE A 109 -4.42 2.37 14.63
C ILE A 109 -4.49 1.49 15.89
N ALA A 110 -3.56 1.64 16.83
CA ALA A 110 -3.62 0.94 18.11
C ALA A 110 -4.88 1.29 18.91
N ASP A 111 -5.24 2.58 19.01
CA ASP A 111 -6.45 3.03 19.71
C ASP A 111 -7.73 2.45 19.07
N PHE A 112 -7.75 2.32 17.73
CA PHE A 112 -8.84 1.65 17.04
C PHE A 112 -8.89 0.16 17.40
N LEU A 113 -7.74 -0.52 17.39
CA LEU A 113 -7.62 -1.94 17.73
C LEU A 113 -7.88 -2.21 19.22
N LEU A 114 -7.70 -1.25 20.11
CA LEU A 114 -8.03 -1.38 21.54
C LEU A 114 -9.51 -1.09 21.84
N GLY A 115 -10.19 -0.34 20.96
CA GLY A 115 -11.61 -0.01 21.10
C GLY A 115 -12.49 -0.78 20.11
N PRO A 116 -13.05 -0.12 19.07
CA PRO A 116 -13.98 -0.76 18.12
C PRO A 116 -13.43 -2.01 17.43
N GLY A 117 -12.11 -2.05 17.21
CA GLY A 117 -11.39 -3.09 16.49
C GLY A 117 -10.84 -4.22 17.36
N TYR A 118 -11.22 -4.32 18.64
CA TYR A 118 -10.67 -5.29 19.59
C TYR A 118 -10.64 -6.74 19.08
N PHE A 119 -11.66 -7.15 18.32
CA PHE A 119 -11.76 -8.51 17.80
C PHE A 119 -10.93 -8.78 16.52
N LEU A 120 -10.24 -7.78 15.97
CA LEU A 120 -9.55 -7.93 14.69
C LEU A 120 -8.25 -8.74 14.80
N GLU A 121 -7.65 -8.85 15.98
CA GLU A 121 -6.37 -9.55 16.22
C GLU A 121 -5.30 -9.24 15.15
N LEU A 122 -5.29 -8.00 14.64
CA LEU A 122 -4.38 -7.52 13.61
C LEU A 122 -3.27 -6.69 14.24
N ASP A 123 -2.06 -6.84 13.71
CA ASP A 123 -0.96 -5.96 14.06
C ASP A 123 -1.12 -4.57 13.40
N ARG A 124 -0.80 -3.52 14.17
CA ARG A 124 -0.91 -2.12 13.73
C ARG A 124 -0.03 -1.80 12.51
N VAL A 125 1.15 -2.41 12.38
CA VAL A 125 2.04 -2.19 11.23
C VAL A 125 1.44 -2.82 9.98
N THR A 126 0.88 -4.03 10.11
CA THR A 126 0.15 -4.71 9.04
C THR A 126 -1.03 -3.85 8.56
N LEU A 127 -1.83 -3.35 9.49
CA LEU A 127 -2.99 -2.52 9.18
C LEU A 127 -2.59 -1.17 8.55
N ARG A 128 -1.50 -0.53 9.02
CA ARG A 128 -0.95 0.68 8.41
C ARG A 128 -0.53 0.46 6.96
N ARG A 129 0.23 -0.61 6.68
CA ARG A 129 0.64 -0.96 5.31
C ARG A 129 -0.57 -1.19 4.41
N ALA A 130 -1.56 -1.94 4.92
CA ALA A 130 -2.79 -2.23 4.20
C ALA A 130 -3.62 -0.96 3.89
N LEU A 131 -3.64 0.03 4.79
CA LEU A 131 -4.27 1.34 4.57
C LEU A 131 -3.59 2.13 3.45
N VAL A 132 -2.26 2.08 3.38
CA VAL A 132 -1.48 2.74 2.32
C VAL A 132 -1.68 2.06 0.97
N GLU A 133 -1.57 0.73 0.92
CA GLU A 133 -1.82 -0.08 -0.28
C GLU A 133 -3.29 0.06 -0.76
N GLY A 134 -4.22 0.16 0.18
CA GLY A 134 -5.62 0.44 -0.06
C GLY A 134 -5.92 1.85 -0.57
N GLY A 135 -4.96 2.78 -0.51
CA GLY A 135 -5.15 4.18 -0.93
C GLY A 135 -6.07 4.97 0.00
N PHE A 136 -6.13 4.57 1.27
CA PHE A 136 -6.83 5.27 2.35
C PHE A 136 -5.89 6.18 3.15
N LEU A 137 -4.61 5.81 3.22
CA LEU A 137 -3.52 6.68 3.66
C LEU A 137 -2.51 6.87 2.53
N ASP A 138 -1.89 8.05 2.48
CA ASP A 138 -0.68 8.27 1.70
C ASP A 138 0.50 8.35 2.67
N ARG A 139 1.61 7.71 2.29
CA ARG A 139 2.91 7.86 2.93
C ARG A 139 3.75 8.80 2.09
N ASP A 140 4.47 9.73 2.70
CA ASP A 140 5.45 10.54 1.98
C ASP A 140 6.64 9.69 1.46
N PRO A 141 7.37 10.17 0.43
CA PRO A 141 8.51 9.41 -0.12
C PRO A 141 9.64 9.18 0.89
N ALA A 142 9.82 10.10 1.86
CA ALA A 142 10.81 9.97 2.92
C ALA A 142 10.39 8.91 3.98
N GLY A 143 9.12 8.56 4.02
CA GLY A 143 8.56 7.53 4.88
C GLY A 143 8.27 7.97 6.32
N HIS A 144 8.21 9.28 6.56
CA HIS A 144 8.09 9.89 7.90
C HIS A 144 6.68 10.40 8.21
N SER A 145 5.88 10.70 7.19
CA SER A 145 4.55 11.26 7.39
C SER A 145 3.45 10.51 6.66
N TYR A 146 2.28 10.48 7.29
CA TYR A 146 1.06 9.86 6.81
C TYR A 146 -0.04 10.90 6.76
N ARG A 147 -0.87 10.84 5.72
CA ARG A 147 -2.09 11.65 5.61
C ARG A 147 -3.22 10.83 5.05
N ARG A 148 -4.46 11.28 5.25
CA ARG A 148 -5.61 10.69 4.59
C ARG A 148 -5.48 10.81 3.07
N SER A 149 -5.83 9.74 2.35
CA SER A 149 -5.77 9.66 0.89
C SER A 149 -7.14 9.41 0.28
N GLU A 150 -7.36 9.98 -0.90
CA GLU A 150 -8.57 9.80 -1.70
C GLU A 150 -8.33 8.91 -2.92
N ARG A 151 -7.17 8.25 -3.01
CA ARG A 151 -6.82 7.36 -4.13
C ARG A 151 -7.78 6.19 -4.27
N HIS A 152 -8.39 5.76 -3.18
CA HIS A 152 -9.42 4.72 -3.17
C HIS A 152 -10.70 5.11 -3.93
N ARG A 153 -11.02 6.40 -4.12
CA ARG A 153 -12.25 6.86 -4.78
C ARG A 153 -12.42 6.38 -6.22
N ARG A 154 -11.32 6.01 -6.89
CA ARG A 154 -11.36 5.39 -8.23
C ARG A 154 -11.90 3.95 -8.21
N ARG A 155 -11.93 3.32 -7.04
CA ARG A 155 -12.36 1.92 -6.83
C ARG A 155 -13.65 1.84 -6.01
N VAL A 156 -13.77 2.68 -4.97
CA VAL A 156 -14.87 2.65 -4.02
C VAL A 156 -15.22 4.06 -3.53
N GLU A 157 -16.50 4.35 -3.49
CA GLU A 157 -17.06 5.60 -2.99
C GLU A 157 -18.04 5.30 -1.84
N PHE A 158 -17.91 6.03 -0.74
CA PHE A 158 -18.76 5.90 0.44
C PHE A 158 -19.72 7.08 0.50
N THR A 159 -21.02 6.79 0.41
CA THR A 159 -22.06 7.80 0.48
C THR A 159 -22.56 7.91 1.92
N ASP A 160 -22.39 9.08 2.54
CA ASP A 160 -22.91 9.42 3.88
C ASP A 160 -22.61 8.35 4.95
N ALA A 161 -21.42 7.74 4.91
CA ALA A 161 -21.07 6.71 5.86
C ALA A 161 -21.05 7.31 7.29
N PRO A 162 -21.75 6.72 8.27
CA PRO A 162 -21.70 7.17 9.67
C PRO A 162 -20.35 6.82 10.33
N GLY A 163 -19.98 7.54 11.38
CA GLY A 163 -18.80 7.22 12.19
C GLY A 163 -18.90 5.81 12.79
N VAL A 164 -17.77 5.12 12.99
CA VAL A 164 -17.80 3.75 13.52
C VAL A 164 -18.40 3.71 14.93
N GLU A 165 -18.14 4.73 15.72
CA GLU A 165 -18.67 4.93 17.07
C GLU A 165 -20.20 5.02 17.04
N VAL A 166 -20.76 5.81 16.11
CA VAL A 166 -22.22 5.93 15.89
C VAL A 166 -22.83 4.59 15.47
N VAL A 167 -22.18 3.85 14.57
CA VAL A 167 -22.68 2.55 14.10
C VAL A 167 -22.77 1.52 15.23
N LEU A 168 -21.78 1.54 16.12
CA LEU A 168 -21.66 0.61 17.24
C LEU A 168 -22.40 1.08 18.50
N GLY A 169 -22.96 2.30 18.50
CA GLY A 169 -23.61 2.88 19.68
C GLY A 169 -22.63 3.21 20.80
N LEU A 170 -21.36 3.42 20.48
CA LEU A 170 -20.35 3.89 21.42
C LEU A 170 -20.54 5.42 21.54
N ALA A 171 -20.75 5.91 22.77
CA ALA A 171 -20.85 7.34 23.02
C ALA A 171 -19.57 8.06 22.49
N PRO A 172 -19.72 9.29 21.95
CA PRO A 172 -18.60 10.06 21.41
C PRO A 172 -17.56 10.44 22.46
#